data_AF-A0A8C5KAC0-F1
#
_entry.id   AF-A0A8C5KAC0-F1
#
_cell.length_a   1.000
_cell.length_b   1.000
_cell.length_c   1.000
_cell.angle_alpha   90.00
_cell.angle_beta   90.00
_cell.angle_gamma   90.00
#
_symmetry.space_group_name_H-M   'P 1'
#
loop_
_entity.id
_entity.type
_entity.pdbx_description
1 polymer ?
#
loop_
_entity_poly.entity_id
_entity_poly.type
_entity_poly.pdbx_seq_one_letter_code
_entity_poly.pdbx_strand_id
1 'polypeptide(L)'
;MQSQELLRILRLPELGDLGQFFRSLSATSLLSVGALAALVAYWVTHRPKALQPPCDLQRQSEEVEDGGGARRSVIGGSPQLLTHYYDDARTMYQVFRRGLSISGNGPCLGFRKPEQPYQWLSYQEVANRAESLGSGLLH
;
A
#
# COMPACT_ATOMS: atom_id res chain seq x y z
N MET A 1 31.29 -8.69 -17.23
CA MET A 1 30.84 -7.44 -17.88
C MET A 1 31.29 -6.26 -17.03
N GLN A 2 32.17 -5.43 -17.58
CA GLN A 2 32.82 -4.31 -16.91
C GLN A 2 31.84 -3.13 -16.79
N SER A 3 31.74 -2.51 -15.61
CA SER A 3 30.88 -1.34 -15.33
C SER A 3 31.04 -0.19 -16.34
N GLN A 4 32.24 -0.05 -16.93
CA GLN A 4 32.56 0.94 -17.95
C GLN A 4 31.78 0.75 -19.27
N GLU A 5 31.44 -0.49 -19.64
CA GLU A 5 30.63 -0.73 -20.84
C GLU A 5 29.17 -0.33 -20.65
N LEU A 6 28.61 -0.54 -19.44
CA LEU A 6 27.25 -0.12 -19.11
C LEU A 6 27.09 1.40 -19.13
N LEU A 7 28.09 2.14 -18.64
CA LEU A 7 28.09 3.61 -18.67
C LEU A 7 28.11 4.15 -20.10
N ARG A 8 28.87 3.51 -21.00
CA ARG A 8 28.89 3.83 -22.44
C ARG A 8 27.56 3.55 -23.14
N ILE A 9 26.93 2.41 -22.86
CA ILE A 9 25.63 2.04 -23.44
C ILE A 9 24.54 3.04 -23.01
N LEU A 10 24.60 3.53 -21.77
CA LEU A 10 23.63 4.47 -21.21
C LEU A 10 23.94 5.95 -21.52
N ARG A 11 25.04 6.26 -22.24
CA ARG A 11 25.55 7.64 -22.45
C ARG A 11 25.58 8.48 -21.16
N LEU A 12 25.92 7.87 -20.03
CA LEU A 12 26.03 8.59 -18.77
C LEU A 12 27.37 9.33 -18.74
N PRO A 13 27.39 10.65 -18.43
CA PRO A 13 28.65 11.37 -18.26
C PRO A 13 29.48 10.75 -17.14
N GLU A 14 30.80 10.75 -17.28
CA GLU A 14 31.70 10.32 -16.21
C GLU A 14 31.53 11.22 -14.97
N LEU A 15 31.84 10.72 -13.77
CA LEU A 15 31.65 11.47 -12.52
C LEU A 15 32.40 12.82 -12.51
N GLY A 16 33.53 12.91 -13.22
CA GLY A 16 34.29 14.15 -13.40
C GLY A 16 33.56 15.20 -14.27
N ASP A 17 32.90 14.76 -15.34
CA ASP A 17 32.17 15.64 -16.27
C ASP A 17 30.96 16.30 -15.58
N LEU A 18 30.31 15.57 -14.68
CA LEU A 18 29.22 16.11 -13.86
C LEU A 18 29.72 17.20 -12.92
N GLY A 19 30.87 17.01 -12.28
CA GLY A 19 31.45 18.02 -11.40
C GLY A 19 31.77 19.33 -12.12
N GLN A 20 32.26 19.26 -13.36
CA GLN A 20 32.55 20.43 -14.18
C GLN A 20 31.27 21.10 -14.70
N PHE A 21 30.27 20.31 -15.07
CA PHE A 21 28.93 20.79 -15.44
C PHE A 21 28.29 21.60 -14.30
N PHE A 22 28.25 21.06 -13.08
CA PHE A 22 27.68 21.79 -11.94
C PHE A 22 28.43 23.09 -11.61
N ARG A 23 29.76 23.11 -11.78
CA ARG A 23 30.57 24.33 -11.61
C ARG A 23 30.32 25.39 -12.68
N SER A 24 29.84 25.00 -13.86
CA SER A 24 29.51 25.91 -14.96
C SER A 24 28.14 26.58 -14.82
N LEU A 25 27.29 26.12 -13.88
CA LEU A 25 25.95 26.66 -13.67
C LEU A 25 25.98 27.93 -12.82
N SER A 26 25.06 28.86 -13.12
CA SER A 26 24.83 30.03 -12.26
C SER A 26 24.26 29.61 -10.90
N ALA A 27 24.41 30.49 -9.90
CA ALA A 27 23.84 30.28 -8.57
C ALA A 27 22.32 30.02 -8.61
N THR A 28 21.60 30.72 -9.49
CA THR A 28 20.15 30.52 -9.68
C THR A 28 19.80 29.14 -10.22
N SER A 29 20.60 28.60 -11.16
CA SER A 29 20.42 27.24 -11.69
C SER A 29 20.76 26.17 -10.65
N LEU A 30 21.77 26.38 -9.82
CA LEU A 30 22.07 25.46 -8.72
C LEU A 30 20.94 25.41 -7.68
N LEU A 31 20.38 26.57 -7.34
CA LEU A 31 19.22 26.66 -6.45
C LEU A 31 17.99 25.96 -7.03
N SER A 32 17.72 26.11 -8.32
CA SER A 32 16.56 25.46 -8.96
C SER A 32 16.72 23.93 -9.02
N VAL A 33 17.92 23.43 -9.32
CA VAL A 33 18.22 21.99 -9.27
C VAL A 33 18.05 21.45 -7.85
N GLY A 34 18.57 22.16 -6.85
CA GLY A 34 18.40 21.80 -5.44
C GLY A 34 16.92 21.75 -5.02
N ALA A 35 16.14 22.75 -5.41
CA ALA A 35 14.70 22.80 -5.13
C ALA A 35 13.94 21.64 -5.80
N LEU A 36 14.23 21.35 -7.07
CA LEU A 36 13.63 20.21 -7.79
C LEU A 36 13.99 18.88 -7.12
N ALA A 37 15.26 18.69 -6.75
CA ALA A 37 15.72 17.50 -6.05
C ALA A 37 15.00 17.31 -4.71
N ALA A 38 14.81 18.38 -3.93
CA ALA A 38 14.07 18.34 -2.68
C ALA A 38 12.59 17.96 -2.89
N LEU A 39 11.93 18.51 -3.91
CA LEU A 39 10.53 18.17 -4.23
C LEU A 39 10.38 16.71 -4.68
N VAL A 40 11.28 16.22 -5.53
CA VAL A 40 11.29 14.81 -5.97
C VAL A 40 11.55 13.89 -4.78
N ALA A 41 12.51 14.21 -3.92
CA ALA A 41 12.78 13.43 -2.72
C ALA A 41 11.55 13.37 -1.80
N TYR A 42 10.92 14.52 -1.54
CA TYR A 42 9.68 14.60 -0.75
C TYR A 42 8.56 13.73 -1.36
N TRP A 43 8.36 13.81 -2.68
CA TRP A 43 7.34 12.99 -3.34
C TRP A 43 7.65 11.50 -3.24
N VAL A 44 8.91 11.10 -3.43
CA VAL A 44 9.34 9.69 -3.32
C VAL A 44 9.18 9.15 -1.90
N THR A 45 9.43 9.97 -0.87
CA THR A 45 9.31 9.53 0.54
C THR A 45 7.87 9.53 1.05
N HIS A 46 7.00 10.41 0.53
CA HIS A 46 5.62 10.57 1.02
C HIS A 46 4.54 9.98 0.09
N ARG A 47 4.89 9.49 -1.09
CA ARG A 47 3.93 8.81 -1.98
C ARG A 47 3.29 7.59 -1.28
N PRO A 48 2.00 7.32 -1.52
CA PRO A 48 1.36 6.11 -1.03
C PRO A 48 2.13 4.87 -1.50
N LYS A 49 2.41 3.95 -0.57
CA LYS A 49 3.01 2.67 -0.92
C LYS A 49 1.93 1.76 -1.50
N ALA A 50 2.26 1.06 -2.57
CA ALA A 50 1.39 0.01 -3.08
C ALA A 50 1.20 -1.05 -1.99
N LEU A 51 -0.05 -1.46 -1.78
CA LEU A 51 -0.35 -2.57 -0.89
C LEU A 51 0.31 -3.84 -1.45
N GLN A 52 1.11 -4.50 -0.62
CA GLN A 52 1.67 -5.80 -0.97
C GLN A 52 0.55 -6.84 -0.89
N PRO A 53 0.37 -7.68 -1.92
CA PRO A 53 -0.64 -8.73 -1.86
C PRO A 53 -0.27 -9.72 -0.73
N PRO A 54 -1.28 -10.31 -0.07
CA PRO A 54 -1.04 -11.24 1.04
C PRO A 54 -0.44 -12.58 0.59
N CYS A 55 -0.39 -12.83 -0.72
CA CYS A 55 0.22 -14.00 -1.33
C CYS A 55 0.73 -13.68 -2.74
N ASP A 56 1.50 -14.61 -3.31
CA ASP A 56 1.91 -14.54 -4.71
C ASP A 56 0.67 -14.65 -5.63
N LEU A 57 0.48 -13.65 -6.49
CA LEU A 57 -0.65 -13.59 -7.40
C LEU A 57 -0.61 -14.68 -8.48
N GLN A 58 0.55 -15.26 -8.76
CA GLN A 58 0.69 -16.41 -9.66
C GLN A 58 0.40 -17.74 -8.97
N ARG A 59 0.31 -17.74 -7.63
CA ARG A 59 0.04 -18.92 -6.81
C ARG A 59 -0.91 -18.59 -5.66
N GLN A 60 -2.15 -18.24 -6.00
CA GLN A 60 -3.19 -17.86 -5.01
C GLN A 60 -3.86 -19.07 -4.34
N SER A 61 -3.58 -20.28 -4.81
CA SER A 61 -4.10 -21.52 -4.22
C SER A 61 -3.09 -22.65 -4.41
N GLU A 62 -3.18 -23.65 -3.57
CA GLU A 62 -2.40 -24.89 -3.66
C GLU A 62 -3.31 -26.11 -3.64
N GLU A 63 -2.91 -27.16 -4.33
CA GLU A 63 -3.66 -28.41 -4.36
C GLU A 63 -3.56 -29.11 -3.02
N VAL A 64 -4.69 -29.66 -2.57
CA VAL A 64 -4.75 -30.47 -1.35
C VAL A 64 -4.28 -31.87 -1.70
N GLU A 65 -3.30 -32.38 -0.95
CA GLU A 65 -2.83 -33.77 -1.08
C GLU A 65 -4.02 -34.73 -0.98
N ASP A 66 -4.09 -35.68 -1.92
CA ASP A 66 -5.17 -36.66 -2.06
C ASP A 66 -6.59 -36.06 -2.21
N GLY A 67 -6.68 -34.76 -2.53
CA GLY A 67 -7.96 -34.03 -2.62
C GLY A 67 -8.68 -34.15 -3.97
N GLY A 68 -8.18 -34.96 -4.91
CA GLY A 68 -8.81 -35.13 -6.24
C GLY A 68 -8.94 -33.83 -7.04
N GLY A 69 -7.95 -32.94 -6.96
CA GLY A 69 -7.99 -31.62 -7.58
C GLY A 69 -8.59 -30.51 -6.72
N ALA A 70 -9.01 -30.80 -5.48
CA ALA A 70 -9.40 -29.78 -4.52
C ALA A 70 -8.23 -28.83 -4.23
N ARG A 71 -8.54 -27.53 -4.09
CA ARG A 71 -7.54 -26.48 -3.86
C ARG A 71 -7.84 -25.72 -2.58
N ARG A 72 -6.81 -25.36 -1.84
CA ARG A 72 -6.88 -24.54 -0.62
C ARG A 72 -6.19 -23.20 -0.81
N SER A 73 -6.53 -22.25 0.07
CA SER A 73 -5.84 -20.97 0.16
C SER A 73 -4.39 -21.19 0.56
N VAL A 74 -3.47 -20.46 -0.07
CA VAL A 74 -2.08 -20.37 0.40
C VAL A 74 -1.93 -19.49 1.64
N ILE A 75 -3.00 -18.78 2.02
CA ILE A 75 -3.06 -17.93 3.20
C ILE A 75 -3.35 -18.82 4.41
N GLY A 76 -2.40 -18.89 5.35
CA GLY A 76 -2.57 -19.60 6.63
C GLY A 76 -1.51 -20.67 6.92
N GLY A 77 -0.65 -21.02 5.96
CA GLY A 77 0.55 -21.85 6.17
C GLY A 77 0.30 -23.29 6.68
N SER A 78 -0.96 -23.70 6.86
CA SER A 78 -1.34 -25.00 7.40
C SER A 78 -2.49 -25.61 6.57
N PRO A 79 -2.63 -26.94 6.55
CA PRO A 79 -3.77 -27.62 5.93
C PRO A 79 -5.11 -27.34 6.62
N GLN A 80 -5.10 -26.76 7.83
CA GLN A 80 -6.30 -26.56 8.62
C GLN A 80 -7.10 -25.37 8.10
N LEU A 81 -8.42 -25.44 8.24
CA LEU A 81 -9.32 -24.35 7.88
C LEU A 81 -9.00 -23.12 8.73
N LEU A 82 -8.65 -22.01 8.06
CA LEU A 82 -8.48 -20.72 8.71
C LEU A 82 -9.84 -20.20 9.22
N THR A 83 -10.05 -20.23 10.52
CA THR A 83 -11.30 -19.77 11.15
C THR A 83 -11.25 -18.30 11.56
N HIS A 84 -10.07 -17.77 11.88
CA HIS A 84 -9.86 -16.38 12.26
C HIS A 84 -8.40 -15.98 12.00
N TYR A 85 -8.18 -14.69 11.72
CA TYR A 85 -6.84 -14.13 11.54
C TYR A 85 -6.21 -13.63 12.84
N TYR A 86 -7.04 -13.18 13.78
CA TYR A 86 -6.60 -12.64 15.06
C TYR A 86 -7.42 -13.26 16.18
N ASP A 87 -6.74 -13.73 17.23
CA ASP A 87 -7.37 -14.43 18.37
C ASP A 87 -8.45 -13.59 19.06
N ASP A 88 -8.28 -12.26 19.05
CA ASP A 88 -9.18 -11.27 19.66
C ASP A 88 -10.33 -10.84 18.73
N ALA A 89 -10.40 -11.34 17.50
CA ALA A 89 -11.41 -10.96 16.52
C ALA A 89 -11.98 -12.18 15.79
N ARG A 90 -13.00 -12.79 16.40
CA ARG A 90 -13.68 -14.00 15.91
C ARG A 90 -15.04 -13.72 15.27
N THR A 91 -15.57 -12.51 15.42
CA THR A 91 -16.82 -12.07 14.75
C THR A 91 -16.55 -10.86 13.86
N MET A 92 -17.41 -10.64 12.86
CA MET A 92 -17.34 -9.45 12.00
C MET A 92 -17.40 -8.14 12.82
N TYR A 93 -18.19 -8.13 13.88
CA TYR A 93 -18.24 -7.01 14.81
C TYR A 93 -16.88 -6.79 15.50
N GLN A 94 -16.25 -7.84 16.03
CA GLN A 94 -14.94 -7.72 16.67
C GLN A 94 -13.85 -7.31 15.68
N VAL A 95 -13.86 -7.82 14.45
CA VAL A 95 -12.94 -7.39 13.38
C VAL A 95 -13.08 -5.89 13.11
N PHE A 96 -14.31 -5.39 13.00
CA PHE A 96 -14.57 -3.96 12.81
C PHE A 96 -14.10 -3.12 14.01
N ARG A 97 -14.39 -3.55 15.24
CA ARG A 97 -13.95 -2.86 16.47
C ARG A 97 -12.43 -2.85 16.62
N ARG A 98 -11.75 -3.94 16.28
CA ARG A 98 -10.29 -4.01 16.21
C ARG A 98 -9.75 -3.00 15.19
N GLY A 99 -10.33 -2.97 13.99
CA GLY A 99 -10.01 -1.99 12.95
C GLY A 99 -10.15 -0.54 13.43
N LEU A 100 -11.23 -0.21 14.13
CA LEU A 100 -11.43 1.11 14.75
C LEU A 100 -10.32 1.43 15.76
N SER A 101 -9.92 0.47 16.60
CA SER A 101 -8.88 0.68 17.62
C SER A 101 -7.49 0.89 17.03
N ILE A 102 -7.12 0.14 15.99
CA ILE A 102 -5.74 0.16 15.45
C ILE A 102 -5.54 1.18 14.34
N SER A 103 -6.61 1.67 13.72
CA SER A 103 -6.53 2.57 12.56
C SER A 103 -6.26 4.03 12.92
N GLY A 104 -6.34 4.42 14.20
CA GLY A 104 -6.26 5.83 14.59
C GLY A 104 -7.39 6.67 13.99
N ASN A 105 -8.59 6.10 13.85
CA ASN A 105 -9.74 6.70 13.18
C ASN A 105 -9.51 7.05 11.69
N GLY A 106 -8.69 6.25 11.00
CA GLY A 106 -8.44 6.42 9.56
C GLY A 106 -9.64 6.09 8.65
N PRO A 107 -9.45 6.15 7.33
CA PRO A 107 -10.46 5.76 6.34
C PRO A 107 -10.94 4.31 6.54
N CYS A 108 -12.25 4.11 6.49
CA CYS A 108 -12.90 2.81 6.69
C CYS A 108 -13.75 2.40 5.48
N LEU A 109 -14.74 3.22 5.11
CA LEU A 109 -15.68 2.89 4.03
C LEU A 109 -15.59 3.94 2.92
N GLY A 110 -15.16 3.49 1.74
CA GLY A 110 -15.08 4.30 0.53
C GLY A 110 -16.39 4.29 -0.24
N PHE A 111 -16.81 5.45 -0.75
CA PHE A 111 -17.95 5.58 -1.66
C PHE A 111 -17.63 6.59 -2.76
N ARG A 112 -18.32 6.48 -3.90
CA ARG A 112 -18.07 7.33 -5.06
C ARG A 112 -19.37 7.71 -5.75
N LYS A 113 -19.50 8.99 -6.11
CA LYS A 113 -20.55 9.44 -7.03
C LYS A 113 -20.11 9.21 -8.48
N PRO A 114 -21.03 9.12 -9.46
CA PRO A 114 -20.65 9.08 -10.87
C PRO A 114 -19.65 10.20 -11.21
N GLU A 115 -18.58 9.86 -11.93
CA GLU A 115 -17.54 10.79 -12.40
C GLU A 115 -16.78 11.58 -11.31
N GLN A 116 -16.95 11.26 -10.03
CA GLN A 116 -16.25 11.92 -8.92
C GLN A 116 -15.15 11.04 -8.33
N PRO A 117 -14.15 11.62 -7.64
CA PRO A 117 -13.18 10.84 -6.87
C PRO A 117 -13.86 10.11 -5.70
N TYR A 118 -13.21 9.04 -5.20
CA TYR A 118 -13.65 8.36 -3.99
C TYR A 118 -13.61 9.29 -2.78
N GLN A 119 -14.63 9.19 -1.96
CA GLN A 119 -14.73 9.79 -0.64
C GLN A 119 -14.71 8.68 0.41
N TRP A 120 -14.22 8.97 1.60
CA TRP A 120 -14.05 7.99 2.66
C TRP A 120 -14.73 8.45 3.94
N LEU A 121 -15.46 7.54 4.57
CA LEU A 121 -15.90 7.68 5.95
C LEU A 121 -14.82 7.12 6.88
N SER A 122 -14.57 7.82 7.98
CA SER A 122 -13.70 7.34 9.05
C SER A 122 -14.32 6.13 9.78
N TYR A 123 -13.49 5.34 10.47
CA TYR A 123 -13.99 4.23 11.29
C TYR A 123 -15.04 4.68 12.31
N GLN A 124 -14.84 5.83 12.96
CA GLN A 124 -15.80 6.36 13.94
C GLN A 124 -17.13 6.74 13.31
N GLU A 125 -17.13 7.37 12.13
CA GLU A 125 -18.37 7.70 11.41
C GLU A 125 -19.16 6.46 11.02
N VAL A 126 -18.48 5.42 10.54
CA VAL A 126 -19.10 4.14 10.21
C VAL A 126 -19.68 3.49 11.46
N ALA A 127 -18.92 3.49 12.57
CA ALA A 127 -19.35 2.91 13.84
C ALA A 127 -20.63 3.60 14.36
N ASN A 128 -20.63 4.93 14.40
CA ASN A 128 -21.78 5.70 14.88
C ASN A 128 -23.03 5.45 14.02
N ARG A 129 -22.89 5.39 12.69
CA ARG A 129 -24.02 5.11 11.78
C ARG A 129 -24.55 3.70 11.96
N ALA A 130 -23.68 2.71 12.12
CA ALA A 130 -24.06 1.32 12.36
C ALA A 130 -24.78 1.16 13.71
N GLU A 131 -24.33 1.85 14.75
CA GLU A 131 -24.96 1.85 16.07
C GLU A 131 -26.33 2.51 16.05
N SER A 132 -26.48 3.67 15.40
CA SER A 132 -27.77 4.34 15.24
C SER A 132 -28.76 3.47 14.48
N LEU A 133 -28.31 2.82 13.39
CA LEU A 133 -29.14 1.89 12.62
C LEU A 133 -29.54 0.68 13.46
N GLY A 134 -28.58 0.04 14.12
CA GLY A 134 -28.79 -1.17 14.92
C GLY A 134 -29.71 -0.93 16.11
N SER A 135 -29.55 0.21 16.80
CA SER A 135 -30.43 0.61 17.91
C SER A 135 -31.89 0.74 17.49
N GLY A 136 -32.15 1.15 16.24
CA GLY A 136 -33.50 1.23 15.69
C GLY A 136 -34.14 -0.12 15.35
N LEU A 137 -33.37 -1.21 15.34
CA LEU A 137 -33.86 -2.58 15.09
C LEU A 137 -34.13 -3.36 16.37
N LEU A 138 -33.75 -2.82 17.53
CA LEU A 138 -34.06 -3.38 18.83
C LEU A 138 -35.44 -2.85 19.26
N HIS A 139 -36.43 -3.76 19.30
CA HIS A 139 -37.78 -3.50 19.76
C HIS A 139 -38.08 -4.29 21.03
#